data_AF-A0ABD3PCF0-F1
#
_entry.id   AF-A0ABD3PCF0-F1
#
_cell.length_a   1.000
_cell.length_b   1.000
_cell.length_c   1.000
_cell.angle_alpha   90.00
_cell.angle_beta   90.00
_cell.angle_gamma   90.00
#
_symmetry.space_group_name_H-M   'P 1'
#
loop_
_entity.id
_entity.type
_entity.pdbx_description
1 polymer ?
#
loop_
_entity_poly.entity_id
_entity_poly.type
_entity_poly.pdbx_seq_one_letter_code
_entity_poly.pdbx_strand_id
1 'polypeptide(L)'
;MPSTTTLLLSAALLSSAAAQTFPYEKPTKRYTPWQSLSSSDQSTAQSSLGYTPITWNVPYLAPVEQYGWWQFTDTQKSGAQALGFSEDQWDCFINHYTSYAWAELEQYGLASAFETLGWSEASWEGTGDLPASESKWWGQLTASEKEAANQLCYFQDNWNQVDMTPNDSYFPFPFPAFRYVPWDELSQGVQDTADTKLGYTSADVWNELGNNTAELNTFLNLDETERAGALDLGFYSHTWDCFMNHYDFYYWDSLYGSLLTAVQTLGWDEDSWTSRTNLPDSEATYWNDLSPQEKAAATALCYFKESWDGDDLTSFYDYSAKQTKAIPGNTVPSDMDFTIFGGEGSPGSNWVPGQISQTKSVETSSSPKVTSTSAFGFALAIGAFLFV
;
A
#
# COMPACT_ATOMS: atom_id res chain seq x y z
N MET A 1 -49.03 4.99 -43.55
CA MET A 1 -47.63 5.31 -43.18
C MET A 1 -47.00 4.01 -42.69
N PRO A 2 -45.98 3.46 -43.36
CA PRO A 2 -45.38 2.20 -42.93
C PRO A 2 -44.44 2.47 -41.74
N SER A 3 -44.62 1.70 -40.67
CA SER A 3 -43.83 1.77 -39.46
C SER A 3 -42.54 0.98 -39.66
N THR A 4 -41.40 1.66 -39.70
CA THR A 4 -40.08 1.06 -39.86
C THR A 4 -39.60 0.54 -38.50
N THR A 5 -39.62 -0.77 -38.31
CA THR A 5 -39.05 -1.43 -37.13
C THR A 5 -37.54 -1.58 -37.32
N THR A 6 -36.76 -0.74 -36.65
CA THR A 6 -35.30 -0.84 -36.62
C THR A 6 -34.89 -1.96 -35.66
N LEU A 7 -34.39 -3.06 -36.20
CA LEU A 7 -33.72 -4.12 -35.42
C LEU A 7 -32.32 -3.63 -35.05
N LEU A 8 -32.10 -3.31 -33.78
CA LEU A 8 -30.76 -3.10 -33.22
C LEU A 8 -30.13 -4.48 -32.96
N LEU A 9 -29.23 -4.90 -33.85
CA LEU A 9 -28.36 -6.05 -33.62
C LEU A 9 -27.24 -5.62 -32.65
N SER A 10 -27.42 -5.86 -31.36
CA SER A 10 -26.34 -5.75 -30.39
C SER A 10 -25.36 -6.91 -30.60
N ALA A 11 -24.27 -6.65 -31.32
CA ALA A 11 -23.13 -7.56 -31.39
C ALA A 11 -22.42 -7.54 -30.03
N ALA A 12 -22.67 -8.56 -29.20
CA ALA A 12 -21.89 -8.80 -28.00
C ALA A 12 -20.48 -9.23 -28.44
N LEU A 13 -19.51 -8.32 -28.32
CA LEU A 13 -18.10 -8.65 -28.44
C LEU A 13 -17.72 -9.49 -27.20
N LEU A 14 -17.74 -10.80 -27.35
CA LEU A 14 -17.13 -11.72 -26.40
C LEU A 14 -15.61 -11.54 -26.54
N SER A 15 -15.05 -10.64 -25.74
CA SER A 15 -13.60 -10.56 -25.55
C SER A 15 -13.17 -11.85 -24.84
N SER A 16 -12.62 -12.81 -25.59
CA SER A 16 -11.96 -13.96 -24.95
C SER A 16 -10.67 -13.44 -24.35
N ALA A 17 -10.66 -13.21 -23.04
CA ALA A 17 -9.40 -13.01 -22.33
C ALA A 17 -8.50 -14.21 -22.65
N ALA A 18 -7.36 -13.96 -23.28
CA ALA A 18 -6.38 -15.01 -23.53
C ALA A 18 -6.01 -15.61 -22.17
N ALA A 19 -6.03 -16.94 -22.07
CA ALA A 19 -5.59 -17.61 -20.86
C ALA A 19 -4.14 -17.20 -20.59
N GLN A 20 -3.85 -16.78 -19.35
CA GLN A 20 -2.47 -16.50 -18.94
C GLN A 20 -1.65 -17.79 -19.09
N THR A 21 -0.53 -17.72 -19.80
CA THR A 21 0.40 -18.83 -19.98
C THR A 21 1.69 -18.50 -19.27
N PHE A 22 2.06 -19.33 -18.29
CA PHE A 22 3.30 -19.22 -17.55
C PHE A 22 4.28 -20.32 -17.98
N PRO A 23 5.60 -20.11 -17.84
CA PRO A 23 6.60 -21.16 -18.09
C PRO A 23 6.44 -22.38 -17.15
N TYR A 24 5.95 -22.15 -15.94
CA TYR A 24 5.77 -23.18 -14.91
C TYR A 24 4.35 -23.13 -14.31
N GLU A 25 3.94 -24.22 -13.65
CA GLU A 25 2.65 -24.25 -12.95
C GLU A 25 2.65 -23.28 -11.78
N LYS A 26 1.65 -22.38 -11.73
CA LYS A 26 1.48 -21.39 -10.66
C LYS A 26 1.33 -22.09 -9.29
N PRO A 27 2.20 -21.81 -8.30
CA PRO A 27 2.10 -22.45 -7.01
C PRO A 27 0.89 -21.93 -6.23
N THR A 28 -0.04 -22.81 -5.91
CA THR A 28 -1.30 -22.42 -5.23
C THR A 28 -1.09 -22.00 -3.78
N LYS A 29 -0.16 -22.66 -3.07
CA LYS A 29 0.11 -22.38 -1.65
C LYS A 29 0.59 -20.95 -1.42
N ARG A 30 1.56 -20.43 -2.19
CA ARG A 30 2.11 -19.08 -1.99
C ARG A 30 1.02 -18.00 -2.04
N TYR A 31 0.03 -18.17 -2.90
CA TYR A 31 -1.08 -17.22 -3.08
C TYR A 31 -2.34 -17.65 -2.33
N THR A 32 -2.17 -18.44 -1.27
CA THR A 32 -3.22 -18.75 -0.29
C THR A 32 -2.95 -17.89 0.95
N PRO A 33 -3.95 -17.12 1.45
CA PRO A 33 -3.77 -16.33 2.67
C PRO A 33 -3.29 -17.17 3.85
N TRP A 34 -2.42 -16.62 4.69
CA TRP A 34 -1.77 -17.30 5.81
C TRP A 34 -2.75 -18.10 6.68
N GLN A 35 -3.86 -17.48 7.08
CA GLN A 35 -4.90 -18.08 7.92
C GLN A 35 -5.62 -19.27 7.27
N SER A 36 -5.50 -19.42 5.95
CA SER A 36 -6.09 -20.53 5.18
C SER A 36 -5.10 -21.68 4.96
N LEU A 37 -3.82 -21.51 5.32
CA LEU A 37 -2.84 -22.58 5.31
C LEU A 37 -3.11 -23.59 6.44
N SER A 38 -2.63 -24.83 6.26
CA SER A 38 -2.61 -25.79 7.35
C SER A 38 -1.62 -25.35 8.44
N SER A 39 -1.85 -25.75 9.69
CA SER A 39 -0.90 -25.45 10.78
C SER A 39 0.50 -26.03 10.52
N SER A 40 0.58 -27.14 9.76
CA SER A 40 1.88 -27.69 9.32
C SER A 40 2.57 -26.76 8.32
N ASP A 41 1.85 -26.25 7.31
CA ASP A 41 2.41 -25.34 6.32
C ASP A 41 2.84 -24.02 6.97
N GLN A 42 2.03 -23.45 7.87
CA GLN A 42 2.39 -22.26 8.65
C GLN A 42 3.69 -22.48 9.44
N SER A 43 3.80 -23.61 10.14
CA SER A 43 5.00 -23.96 10.91
C SER A 43 6.22 -24.14 10.00
N THR A 44 6.08 -24.74 8.83
CA THR A 44 7.17 -24.90 7.86
C THR A 44 7.60 -23.54 7.30
N ALA A 45 6.65 -22.71 6.86
CA ALA A 45 6.93 -21.37 6.34
C ALA A 45 7.66 -20.50 7.39
N GLN A 46 7.21 -20.54 8.65
CA GLN A 46 7.84 -19.78 9.72
C GLN A 46 9.24 -20.31 10.08
N SER A 47 9.35 -21.61 10.39
CA SER A 47 10.59 -22.16 10.94
C SER A 47 11.70 -22.39 9.89
N SER A 48 11.33 -22.66 8.63
CA SER A 48 12.31 -22.98 7.58
C SER A 48 12.61 -21.81 6.66
N LEU A 49 11.64 -20.91 6.43
CA LEU A 49 11.78 -19.78 5.51
C LEU A 49 11.70 -18.42 6.19
N GLY A 50 11.35 -18.36 7.48
CA GLY A 50 11.30 -17.12 8.26
C GLY A 50 10.06 -16.26 7.99
N TYR A 51 9.02 -16.81 7.39
CA TYR A 51 7.76 -16.08 7.18
C TYR A 51 7.05 -15.78 8.50
N THR A 52 6.40 -14.63 8.56
CA THR A 52 5.36 -14.29 9.52
C THR A 52 4.01 -14.22 8.79
N PRO A 53 2.87 -14.15 9.49
CA PRO A 53 1.57 -13.98 8.82
C PRO A 53 1.54 -12.81 7.84
N ILE A 54 2.18 -11.68 8.21
CA ILE A 54 2.22 -10.47 7.40
C ILE A 54 3.17 -10.65 6.21
N THR A 55 4.40 -11.13 6.45
CA THR A 55 5.37 -11.28 5.35
C THR A 55 5.02 -12.39 4.36
N TRP A 56 4.11 -13.29 4.73
CA TRP A 56 3.48 -14.23 3.80
C TRP A 56 2.37 -13.59 2.98
N ASN A 57 1.47 -12.83 3.63
CA ASN A 57 0.32 -12.24 2.96
C ASN A 57 0.68 -11.09 2.03
N VAL A 58 1.79 -10.40 2.29
CA VAL A 58 2.29 -9.28 1.49
C VAL A 58 3.49 -9.77 0.67
N PRO A 59 3.37 -9.92 -0.66
CA PRO A 59 4.48 -10.28 -1.54
C PRO A 59 5.69 -9.34 -1.38
N TYR A 60 6.89 -9.89 -1.57
CA TYR A 60 8.21 -9.24 -1.49
C TYR A 60 8.61 -8.72 -0.11
N LEU A 61 7.77 -8.90 0.91
CA LEU A 61 8.06 -8.39 2.25
C LEU A 61 9.01 -9.30 3.04
N ALA A 62 8.95 -10.62 2.83
CA ALA A 62 9.84 -11.54 3.51
C ALA A 62 11.25 -11.49 2.86
N PRO A 63 12.34 -11.33 3.64
CA PRO A 63 13.69 -11.27 3.08
C PRO A 63 14.07 -12.50 2.23
N VAL A 64 13.51 -13.67 2.54
CA VAL A 64 13.74 -14.91 1.78
C VAL A 64 13.28 -14.81 0.32
N GLU A 65 12.32 -13.94 0.00
CA GLU A 65 11.80 -13.78 -1.38
C GLU A 65 12.79 -13.04 -2.29
N GLN A 66 13.77 -12.34 -1.72
CA GLN A 66 14.86 -11.73 -2.48
C GLN A 66 15.97 -12.73 -2.85
N TYR A 67 15.89 -13.97 -2.37
CA TYR A 67 16.87 -14.99 -2.65
C TYR A 67 16.45 -15.85 -3.85
N GLY A 68 17.39 -16.06 -4.76
CA GLY A 68 17.32 -17.16 -5.71
C GLY A 68 17.50 -18.48 -4.99
N TRP A 69 16.97 -19.56 -5.56
CA TRP A 69 17.00 -20.89 -4.96
C TRP A 69 18.42 -21.37 -4.58
N TRP A 70 19.41 -20.99 -5.38
CA TRP A 70 20.82 -21.34 -5.14
C TRP A 70 21.40 -20.72 -3.87
N GLN A 71 20.84 -19.59 -3.40
CA GLN A 71 21.24 -18.91 -2.15
C GLN A 71 20.64 -19.56 -0.90
N PHE A 72 19.64 -20.44 -1.06
CA PHE A 72 19.01 -21.11 0.07
C PHE A 72 19.96 -22.08 0.77
N THR A 73 19.87 -22.09 2.11
CA THR A 73 20.38 -23.16 2.96
C THR A 73 19.61 -24.48 2.73
N ASP A 74 20.18 -25.61 3.13
CA ASP A 74 19.50 -26.91 3.03
C ASP A 74 18.16 -26.94 3.78
N THR A 75 18.07 -26.23 4.91
CA THR A 75 16.82 -26.05 5.68
C THR A 75 15.77 -25.29 4.88
N GLN A 76 16.16 -24.17 4.24
CA GLN A 76 15.24 -23.39 3.40
C GLN A 76 14.77 -24.18 2.19
N LYS A 77 15.68 -24.88 1.47
CA LYS A 77 15.30 -25.76 0.34
C LYS A 77 14.32 -26.83 0.76
N SER A 78 14.59 -27.52 1.87
CA SER A 78 13.71 -28.57 2.40
C SER A 78 12.34 -28.00 2.80
N GLY A 79 12.31 -26.83 3.42
CA GLY A 79 11.08 -26.13 3.80
C GLY A 79 10.25 -25.70 2.58
N ALA A 80 10.89 -25.10 1.57
CA ALA A 80 10.23 -24.71 0.33
C ALA A 80 9.67 -25.91 -0.43
N GLN A 81 10.43 -27.02 -0.51
CA GLN A 81 9.96 -28.28 -1.09
C GLN A 81 8.78 -28.88 -0.32
N ALA A 82 8.79 -28.81 1.01
CA ALA A 82 7.67 -29.27 1.84
C ALA A 82 6.40 -28.41 1.62
N LEU A 83 6.58 -27.12 1.29
CA LEU A 83 5.50 -26.23 0.84
C LEU A 83 5.15 -26.43 -0.65
N GLY A 84 5.78 -27.39 -1.34
CA GLY A 84 5.46 -27.75 -2.72
C GLY A 84 6.09 -26.86 -3.78
N PHE A 85 7.09 -26.05 -3.43
CA PHE A 85 7.85 -25.25 -4.39
C PHE A 85 9.02 -26.05 -4.97
N SER A 86 9.15 -26.05 -6.29
CA SER A 86 10.41 -26.37 -6.97
C SER A 86 11.32 -25.14 -7.07
N GLU A 87 12.57 -25.35 -7.48
CA GLU A 87 13.51 -24.29 -7.86
C GLU A 87 12.91 -23.37 -8.92
N ASP A 88 12.46 -23.93 -10.04
CA ASP A 88 11.83 -23.17 -11.13
C ASP A 88 10.62 -22.33 -10.68
N GLN A 89 9.78 -22.89 -9.80
CA GLN A 89 8.62 -22.17 -9.28
C GLN A 89 9.03 -21.04 -8.33
N TRP A 90 10.04 -21.26 -7.49
CA TRP A 90 10.55 -20.24 -6.58
C TRP A 90 11.15 -19.08 -7.35
N ASP A 91 12.08 -19.37 -8.25
CA ASP A 91 12.79 -18.34 -9.01
C ASP A 91 11.84 -17.56 -9.93
N CYS A 92 10.81 -18.22 -10.47
CA CYS A 92 9.83 -17.57 -11.34
C CYS A 92 8.73 -16.81 -10.56
N PHE A 93 7.98 -17.46 -9.67
CA PHE A 93 6.77 -16.87 -9.05
C PHE A 93 7.02 -16.09 -7.75
N ILE A 94 8.17 -16.25 -7.12
CA ILE A 94 8.46 -15.64 -5.80
C ILE A 94 9.60 -14.64 -5.93
N ASN A 95 10.76 -15.09 -6.43
CA ASN A 95 11.90 -14.20 -6.62
C ASN A 95 11.79 -13.36 -7.90
N HIS A 96 11.06 -13.84 -8.91
CA HIS A 96 10.98 -13.24 -10.24
C HIS A 96 12.37 -12.96 -10.87
N TYR A 97 13.31 -13.87 -10.60
CA TYR A 97 14.70 -13.79 -11.04
C TYR A 97 15.45 -12.53 -10.60
N THR A 98 14.94 -11.76 -9.64
CA THR A 98 15.56 -10.52 -9.16
C THR A 98 16.93 -10.72 -8.53
N SER A 99 17.27 -11.96 -8.11
CA SER A 99 18.60 -12.28 -7.57
C SER A 99 19.65 -12.60 -8.65
N TYR A 100 19.28 -12.63 -9.93
CA TYR A 100 20.15 -13.06 -11.03
C TYR A 100 20.88 -11.85 -11.62
N ALA A 101 22.12 -12.05 -12.07
CA ALA A 101 22.83 -11.08 -12.89
C ALA A 101 22.23 -11.02 -14.31
N TRP A 102 22.37 -9.89 -15.00
CA TRP A 102 21.82 -9.73 -16.36
C TRP A 102 22.35 -10.80 -17.33
N ALA A 103 23.64 -11.11 -17.28
CA ALA A 103 24.25 -12.18 -18.09
C ALA A 103 23.63 -13.56 -17.83
N GLU A 104 23.15 -13.83 -16.62
CA GLU A 104 22.43 -15.07 -16.31
C GLU A 104 21.02 -15.03 -16.91
N LEU A 105 20.32 -13.89 -16.84
CA LEU A 105 19.04 -13.70 -17.52
C LEU A 105 19.14 -13.93 -19.03
N GLU A 106 20.22 -13.47 -19.67
CA GLU A 106 20.51 -13.75 -21.09
C GLU A 106 20.73 -15.25 -21.32
N GLN A 107 21.51 -15.91 -20.47
CA GLN A 107 21.78 -17.35 -20.56
C GLN A 107 20.49 -18.18 -20.46
N TYR A 108 19.55 -17.77 -19.61
CA TYR A 108 18.24 -18.44 -19.46
C TYR A 108 17.19 -17.96 -20.47
N GLY A 109 17.52 -16.99 -21.34
CA GLY A 109 16.58 -16.44 -22.33
C GLY A 109 15.50 -15.53 -21.75
N LEU A 110 15.67 -15.07 -20.50
CA LEU A 110 14.72 -14.22 -19.77
C LEU A 110 14.93 -12.72 -20.07
N ALA A 111 16.14 -12.32 -20.47
CA ALA A 111 16.46 -10.91 -20.73
C ALA A 111 15.49 -10.24 -21.72
N SER A 112 15.07 -10.94 -22.78
CA SER A 112 14.15 -10.38 -23.78
C SER A 112 12.76 -9.99 -23.22
N ALA A 113 12.28 -10.69 -22.19
CA ALA A 113 11.04 -10.34 -21.50
C ALA A 113 11.23 -9.08 -20.64
N PHE A 114 12.34 -8.99 -19.92
CA PHE A 114 12.73 -7.78 -19.17
C PHE A 114 12.92 -6.56 -20.10
N GLU A 115 13.59 -6.73 -21.24
CA GLU A 115 13.73 -5.69 -22.27
C GLU A 115 12.37 -5.20 -22.81
N THR A 116 11.41 -6.11 -22.97
CA THR A 116 10.03 -5.74 -23.38
C THR A 116 9.32 -4.92 -22.31
N LEU A 117 9.62 -5.15 -21.04
CA LEU A 117 9.21 -4.31 -19.92
C LEU A 117 10.03 -3.01 -19.83
N GLY A 118 11.03 -2.82 -20.67
CA GLY A 118 11.88 -1.62 -20.74
C GLY A 118 13.16 -1.70 -19.92
N TRP A 119 13.41 -2.80 -19.22
CA TRP A 119 14.65 -2.99 -18.49
C TRP A 119 15.84 -3.09 -19.46
N SER A 120 17.00 -2.64 -19.01
CA SER A 120 18.29 -2.81 -19.63
C SER A 120 19.28 -3.38 -18.62
N GLU A 121 20.41 -3.92 -19.07
CA GLU A 121 21.52 -4.31 -18.19
C GLU A 121 21.89 -3.16 -17.23
N ALA A 122 22.02 -1.93 -17.76
CA ALA A 122 22.38 -0.78 -16.96
C ALA A 122 21.37 -0.51 -15.84
N SER A 123 20.06 -0.49 -16.15
CA SER A 123 19.01 -0.27 -15.14
C SER A 123 18.92 -1.44 -14.15
N TRP A 124 19.12 -2.68 -14.62
CA TRP A 124 19.10 -3.88 -13.78
C TRP A 124 20.24 -3.89 -12.76
N GLU A 125 21.43 -3.46 -13.17
CA GLU A 125 22.60 -3.34 -12.31
C GLU A 125 22.64 -2.02 -11.51
N GLY A 126 21.56 -1.23 -11.55
CA GLY A 126 21.44 0.02 -10.80
C GLY A 126 22.32 1.16 -11.30
N THR A 127 22.78 1.10 -12.56
CA THR A 127 23.59 2.14 -13.21
C THR A 127 22.82 2.97 -14.25
N GLY A 128 21.56 2.62 -14.52
CA GLY A 128 20.65 3.33 -15.43
C GLY A 128 19.30 3.65 -14.78
N ASP A 129 18.45 4.36 -15.52
CA ASP A 129 17.10 4.72 -15.07
C ASP A 129 16.19 3.49 -15.04
N LEU A 130 15.35 3.39 -14.00
CA LEU A 130 14.32 2.33 -13.93
C LEU A 130 13.32 2.47 -15.10
N PRO A 131 12.80 1.36 -15.62
CA PRO A 131 11.86 1.43 -16.72
C PRO A 131 10.49 1.95 -16.27
N ALA A 132 9.78 2.59 -17.19
CA ALA A 132 8.44 3.13 -16.92
C ALA A 132 7.42 2.05 -16.49
N SER A 133 7.68 0.77 -16.78
CA SER A 133 6.84 -0.34 -16.33
C SER A 133 6.84 -0.50 -14.81
N GLU A 134 7.91 -0.14 -14.11
CA GLU A 134 7.96 -0.17 -12.64
C GLU A 134 6.93 0.77 -11.98
N SER A 135 6.41 1.73 -12.73
CA SER A 135 5.36 2.66 -12.27
C SER A 135 3.99 2.34 -12.83
N LYS A 136 3.83 1.23 -13.58
CA LYS A 136 2.56 0.82 -14.18
C LYS A 136 1.85 -0.24 -13.35
N TRP A 137 0.54 -0.10 -13.25
CA TRP A 137 -0.35 -1.19 -12.85
C TRP A 137 -0.43 -2.26 -13.92
N TRP A 138 -0.79 -3.49 -13.52
CA TRP A 138 -1.11 -4.54 -14.48
C TRP A 138 -2.11 -4.06 -15.54
N GLY A 139 -3.18 -3.36 -15.14
CA GLY A 139 -4.17 -2.80 -16.06
C GLY A 139 -3.59 -1.83 -17.11
N GLN A 140 -2.54 -1.08 -16.75
CA GLN A 140 -1.86 -0.09 -17.58
C GLN A 140 -0.78 -0.69 -18.48
N LEU A 141 -0.33 -1.92 -18.19
CA LEU A 141 0.56 -2.64 -19.08
C LEU A 141 -0.12 -2.86 -20.43
N THR A 142 0.63 -2.59 -21.49
CA THR A 142 0.29 -2.96 -22.86
C THR A 142 0.16 -4.48 -22.97
N ALA A 143 -0.47 -4.95 -24.05
CA ALA A 143 -0.60 -6.39 -24.27
C ALA A 143 0.77 -7.11 -24.33
N SER A 144 1.77 -6.50 -24.96
CA SER A 144 3.14 -7.02 -25.03
C SER A 144 3.83 -7.02 -23.68
N GLU A 145 3.65 -5.98 -22.86
CA GLU A 145 4.19 -5.94 -21.50
C GLU A 145 3.56 -7.02 -20.63
N LYS A 146 2.24 -7.24 -20.70
CA LYS A 146 1.56 -8.35 -19.97
C LYS A 146 2.07 -9.72 -20.39
N GLU A 147 2.30 -9.92 -21.69
CA GLU A 147 2.85 -11.17 -22.21
C GLU A 147 4.27 -11.41 -21.70
N ALA A 148 5.14 -10.39 -21.74
CA ALA A 148 6.48 -10.46 -21.18
C ALA A 148 6.47 -10.69 -19.65
N ALA A 149 5.59 -9.99 -18.93
CA ALA A 149 5.39 -10.18 -17.50
C ALA A 149 4.97 -11.63 -17.18
N ASN A 150 4.04 -12.22 -17.95
CA ASN A 150 3.66 -13.63 -17.80
C ASN A 150 4.83 -14.60 -18.04
N GLN A 151 5.75 -14.29 -18.97
CA GLN A 151 6.97 -15.09 -19.18
C GLN A 151 7.92 -15.04 -17.97
N LEU A 152 7.80 -14.00 -17.15
CA LEU A 152 8.50 -13.84 -15.88
C LEU A 152 7.62 -14.23 -14.68
N CYS A 153 6.56 -15.01 -14.93
CA CYS A 153 5.58 -15.48 -13.95
C CYS A 153 4.84 -14.38 -13.17
N TYR A 154 4.86 -13.14 -13.64
CA TYR A 154 3.97 -12.11 -13.16
C TYR A 154 2.56 -12.34 -13.71
N PHE A 155 1.58 -12.08 -12.87
CA PHE A 155 0.17 -11.96 -13.17
C PHE A 155 -0.38 -10.78 -12.39
N GLN A 156 -1.65 -10.44 -12.60
CA GLN A 156 -2.23 -9.23 -12.00
C GLN A 156 -1.98 -9.13 -10.49
N ASP A 157 -2.26 -10.18 -9.72
CA ASP A 157 -2.20 -10.06 -8.26
C ASP A 157 -0.76 -9.95 -7.73
N ASN A 158 0.25 -10.63 -8.28
CA ASN A 158 1.64 -10.47 -7.78
C ASN A 158 2.35 -9.25 -8.39
N TRP A 159 2.02 -8.84 -9.63
CA TRP A 159 2.49 -7.59 -10.21
C TRP A 159 1.99 -6.40 -9.39
N ASN A 160 0.69 -6.40 -9.09
CA ASN A 160 0.07 -5.42 -8.20
C ASN A 160 0.26 -5.81 -6.71
N GLN A 161 1.15 -6.76 -6.38
CA GLN A 161 1.49 -7.24 -5.03
C GLN A 161 0.32 -7.30 -4.01
N VAL A 162 -0.86 -7.77 -4.44
CA VAL A 162 -2.11 -7.72 -3.67
C VAL A 162 -1.90 -8.30 -2.27
N ASP A 163 -2.24 -7.50 -1.25
CA ASP A 163 -2.23 -7.94 0.14
C ASP A 163 -3.34 -8.98 0.37
N MET A 164 -2.93 -10.18 0.77
CA MET A 164 -3.84 -11.29 1.07
C MET A 164 -4.35 -11.27 2.53
N THR A 165 -3.97 -10.27 3.31
CA THR A 165 -4.43 -10.11 4.69
C THR A 165 -5.93 -9.82 4.70
N PRO A 166 -6.73 -10.51 5.55
CA PRO A 166 -8.13 -10.18 5.72
C PRO A 166 -8.32 -8.70 6.00
N ASN A 167 -9.12 -8.05 5.17
CA ASN A 167 -9.51 -6.67 5.35
C ASN A 167 -11.02 -6.62 5.58
N ASP A 168 -11.41 -6.53 6.84
CA ASP A 168 -12.81 -6.46 7.27
C ASP A 168 -13.37 -5.01 7.24
N SER A 169 -12.69 -4.10 6.53
CA SER A 169 -13.08 -2.71 6.38
C SER A 169 -13.26 -2.34 4.90
N TYR A 170 -13.83 -1.17 4.63
CA TYR A 170 -13.93 -0.64 3.27
C TYR A 170 -12.66 0.10 2.81
N PHE A 171 -11.64 0.20 3.66
CA PHE A 171 -10.35 0.80 3.31
C PHE A 171 -9.57 -0.06 2.32
N PRO A 172 -8.54 0.52 1.68
CA PRO A 172 -7.69 -0.24 0.78
C PRO A 172 -6.86 -1.34 1.47
N PHE A 173 -6.41 -1.10 2.71
CA PHE A 173 -5.60 -2.03 3.50
C PHE A 173 -6.29 -2.39 4.81
N PRO A 174 -5.90 -3.52 5.43
CA PRO A 174 -6.35 -3.86 6.77
C PRO A 174 -6.11 -2.70 7.74
N PHE A 175 -7.17 -2.30 8.45
CA PHE A 175 -7.11 -1.23 9.44
C PHE A 175 -6.22 -1.64 10.63
N PRO A 176 -5.23 -0.81 11.02
CA PRO A 176 -4.32 -1.15 12.11
C PRO A 176 -5.04 -1.10 13.45
N ALA A 177 -5.17 -2.25 14.12
CA ALA A 177 -5.94 -2.38 15.35
C ALA A 177 -5.41 -1.57 16.55
N PHE A 178 -4.17 -1.07 16.49
CA PHE A 178 -3.48 -0.45 17.61
C PHE A 178 -3.18 1.04 17.43
N ARG A 179 -2.97 1.55 16.20
CA ARG A 179 -2.53 2.95 16.00
C ARG A 179 -3.51 3.98 16.57
N TYR A 180 -4.80 3.67 16.47
CA TYR A 180 -5.88 4.52 16.96
C TYR A 180 -6.39 4.10 18.34
N VAL A 181 -5.48 3.58 19.18
CA VAL A 181 -5.71 3.31 20.60
C VAL A 181 -4.88 4.33 21.39
N PRO A 182 -5.45 5.05 22.38
CA PRO A 182 -4.69 5.97 23.22
C PRO A 182 -3.49 5.28 23.87
N TRP A 183 -2.38 6.00 24.01
CA TRP A 183 -1.11 5.46 24.51
C TRP A 183 -1.27 4.62 25.78
N ASP A 184 -1.98 5.15 26.78
CA ASP A 184 -2.18 4.50 28.08
C ASP A 184 -3.03 3.22 28.03
N GLU A 185 -3.72 2.96 26.92
CA GLU A 185 -4.53 1.77 26.68
C GLU A 185 -3.80 0.72 25.83
N LEU A 186 -2.62 1.04 25.29
CA LEU A 186 -1.77 0.09 24.58
C LEU A 186 -1.22 -0.97 25.53
N SER A 187 -0.98 -2.17 24.99
CA SER A 187 -0.22 -3.18 25.73
C SER A 187 1.24 -2.72 25.93
N GLN A 188 1.87 -3.15 27.02
CA GLN A 188 3.27 -2.81 27.30
C GLN A 188 4.20 -3.17 26.13
N GLY A 189 4.00 -4.32 25.48
CA GLY A 189 4.83 -4.72 24.33
C GLY A 189 4.70 -3.79 23.12
N VAL A 190 3.52 -3.20 22.90
CA VAL A 190 3.31 -2.21 21.84
C VAL A 190 3.98 -0.89 22.23
N GLN A 191 3.81 -0.42 23.47
CA GLN A 191 4.49 0.78 23.97
C GLN A 191 6.01 0.63 23.88
N ASP A 192 6.56 -0.51 24.31
CA ASP A 192 8.01 -0.77 24.30
C ASP A 192 8.56 -0.74 22.86
N THR A 193 7.88 -1.38 21.91
CA THR A 193 8.29 -1.33 20.49
C THR A 193 8.19 0.09 19.93
N ALA A 194 7.07 0.79 20.19
CA ALA A 194 6.84 2.15 19.68
C ALA A 194 7.85 3.15 20.26
N ASP A 195 8.17 3.06 21.55
CA ASP A 195 9.17 3.90 22.20
C ASP A 195 10.58 3.58 21.68
N THR A 196 11.00 2.32 21.81
CA THR A 196 12.40 1.95 21.59
C THR A 196 12.82 1.91 20.12
N LYS A 197 11.88 1.69 19.19
CA LYS A 197 12.20 1.56 17.76
C LYS A 197 11.64 2.67 16.88
N LEU A 198 10.58 3.36 17.31
CA LEU A 198 9.89 4.38 16.50
C LEU A 198 9.87 5.76 17.19
N GLY A 199 10.46 5.91 18.38
CA GLY A 199 10.59 7.20 19.06
C GLY A 199 9.31 7.73 19.71
N TYR A 200 8.26 6.92 19.86
CA TYR A 200 7.05 7.32 20.59
C TYR A 200 7.30 7.23 22.11
N THR A 201 7.90 8.28 22.66
CA THR A 201 8.35 8.28 24.07
C THR A 201 7.23 8.53 25.10
N SER A 202 6.04 8.98 24.66
CA SER A 202 4.94 9.35 25.57
C SER A 202 3.60 9.49 24.85
N ALA A 203 2.54 9.64 25.65
CA ALA A 203 1.19 9.95 25.17
C ALA A 203 1.13 11.19 24.27
N ASP A 204 1.88 12.25 24.60
CA ASP A 204 1.89 13.51 23.82
C ASP A 204 2.48 13.34 22.42
N VAL A 205 3.30 12.31 22.20
CA VAL A 205 3.88 12.00 20.88
C VAL A 205 3.01 10.99 20.11
N TRP A 206 2.35 10.06 20.81
CA TRP A 206 1.53 9.02 20.19
C TRP A 206 0.09 9.46 19.86
N ASN A 207 -0.56 10.14 20.82
CA ASN A 207 -1.96 10.54 20.69
C ASN A 207 -2.13 11.69 19.69
N GLU A 208 -1.07 12.48 19.45
CA GLU A 208 -1.04 13.54 18.45
C GLU A 208 -0.55 12.99 17.10
N LEU A 209 -1.49 12.69 16.20
CA LEU A 209 -1.19 12.23 14.83
C LEU A 209 -0.29 13.25 14.11
N GLY A 210 0.72 12.77 13.39
CA GLY A 210 1.68 13.55 12.61
C GLY A 210 2.78 14.25 13.43
N ASN A 211 2.82 14.10 14.76
CA ASN A 211 3.82 14.78 15.59
C ASN A 211 5.16 14.03 15.69
N ASN A 212 5.14 12.70 15.54
CA ASN A 212 6.36 11.89 15.54
C ASN A 212 7.09 11.99 14.19
N THR A 213 8.41 12.21 14.21
CA THR A 213 9.26 12.26 13.02
C THR A 213 9.14 11.04 12.11
N ALA A 214 8.90 9.84 12.66
CA ALA A 214 8.68 8.64 11.86
C ALA A 214 7.45 8.81 10.94
N GLU A 215 6.37 9.42 11.43
CA GLU A 215 5.15 9.68 10.64
C GLU A 215 5.39 10.69 9.52
N LEU A 216 6.46 11.49 9.60
CA LEU A 216 6.88 12.41 8.57
C LEU A 216 7.70 11.75 7.45
N ASN A 217 7.81 10.43 7.45
CA ASN A 217 8.52 9.65 6.46
C ASN A 217 7.59 8.58 5.86
N THR A 218 7.82 8.30 4.57
CA THR A 218 7.27 7.09 3.97
C THR A 218 7.91 5.87 4.60
N PHE A 219 7.27 4.71 4.51
CA PHE A 219 7.84 3.48 5.08
C PHE A 219 9.24 3.17 4.55
N LEU A 220 9.50 3.44 3.27
CA LEU A 220 10.82 3.23 2.66
C LEU A 220 11.88 4.21 3.19
N ASN A 221 11.47 5.38 3.68
CA ASN A 221 12.36 6.40 4.26
C ASN A 221 12.64 6.23 5.75
N LEU A 222 11.89 5.37 6.43
CA LEU A 222 12.24 4.94 7.79
C LEU A 222 13.60 4.25 7.80
N ASP A 223 14.38 4.41 8.86
CA ASP A 223 15.63 3.68 9.01
C ASP A 223 15.39 2.16 9.25
N GLU A 224 16.47 1.36 9.28
CA GLU A 224 16.34 -0.08 9.49
C GLU A 224 15.66 -0.46 10.82
N THR A 225 15.95 0.29 11.89
CA THR A 225 15.36 0.05 13.21
C THR A 225 13.89 0.44 13.23
N GLU A 226 13.56 1.59 12.65
CA GLU A 226 12.19 2.08 12.52
C GLU A 226 11.34 1.15 11.66
N ARG A 227 11.82 0.74 10.48
CA ARG A 227 11.09 -0.24 9.64
C ARG A 227 10.87 -1.57 10.36
N ALA A 228 11.87 -2.06 11.09
CA ALA A 228 11.71 -3.27 11.89
C ALA A 228 10.66 -3.08 13.01
N GLY A 229 10.63 -1.91 13.66
CA GLY A 229 9.61 -1.57 14.65
C GLY A 229 8.20 -1.46 14.05
N ALA A 230 8.07 -0.83 12.89
CA ALA A 230 6.82 -0.76 12.14
C ALA A 230 6.31 -2.18 11.80
N LEU A 231 7.18 -3.05 11.27
CA LEU A 231 6.84 -4.45 10.96
C LEU A 231 6.45 -5.25 12.20
N ASP A 232 7.13 -5.07 13.32
CA ASP A 232 6.80 -5.72 14.60
C ASP A 232 5.43 -5.31 15.12
N LEU A 233 5.01 -4.06 14.87
CA LEU A 233 3.67 -3.58 15.16
C LEU A 233 2.63 -4.04 14.12
N GLY A 234 3.09 -4.58 12.99
CA GLY A 234 2.25 -5.07 11.91
C GLY A 234 2.00 -4.06 10.78
N PHE A 235 2.74 -2.95 10.78
CA PHE A 235 2.82 -2.06 9.64
C PHE A 235 3.82 -2.58 8.62
N TYR A 236 3.37 -2.64 7.37
CA TYR A 236 4.24 -2.70 6.19
C TYR A 236 3.97 -1.45 5.34
N SER A 237 4.72 -1.28 4.24
CA SER A 237 4.71 -0.06 3.43
C SER A 237 3.32 0.53 3.21
N HIS A 238 2.38 -0.29 2.78
CA HIS A 238 1.03 0.15 2.42
C HIS A 238 0.23 0.62 3.62
N THR A 239 0.16 -0.19 4.68
CA THR A 239 -0.55 0.21 5.91
C THR A 239 0.10 1.39 6.61
N TRP A 240 1.43 1.53 6.55
CA TRP A 240 2.14 2.67 7.11
C TRP A 240 1.81 3.93 6.32
N ASP A 241 2.06 3.92 5.02
CA ASP A 241 1.85 5.09 4.18
C ASP A 241 0.36 5.48 4.10
N CYS A 242 -0.55 4.52 4.22
CA CYS A 242 -1.98 4.81 4.29
C CYS A 242 -2.39 5.40 5.65
N PHE A 243 -2.15 4.69 6.75
CA PHE A 243 -2.76 5.05 8.04
C PHE A 243 -1.88 5.93 8.95
N MET A 244 -0.58 5.99 8.72
CA MET A 244 0.33 6.83 9.52
C MET A 244 0.51 8.21 8.91
N ASN A 245 0.67 8.29 7.59
CA ASN A 245 1.05 9.52 6.92
C ASN A 245 0.14 9.92 5.75
N HIS A 246 -0.89 9.13 5.45
CA HIS A 246 -1.87 9.40 4.40
C HIS A 246 -1.26 9.76 3.03
N TYR A 247 -0.10 9.17 2.73
CA TYR A 247 0.74 9.42 1.55
C TYR A 247 1.30 10.84 1.42
N ASP A 248 1.22 11.68 2.46
CA ASP A 248 1.61 13.10 2.39
C ASP A 248 3.08 13.34 2.02
N PHE A 249 3.94 12.34 2.22
CA PHE A 249 5.38 12.45 1.94
C PHE A 249 5.80 11.89 0.59
N TYR A 250 4.83 11.55 -0.26
CA TYR A 250 5.08 11.16 -1.64
C TYR A 250 5.39 12.39 -2.49
N TYR A 251 6.26 12.22 -3.49
CA TYR A 251 6.31 13.17 -4.61
C TYR A 251 5.08 12.97 -5.51
N TRP A 252 4.72 14.00 -6.26
CA TRP A 252 3.56 13.94 -7.14
C TRP A 252 3.68 12.86 -8.21
N ASP A 253 4.89 12.69 -8.78
CA ASP A 253 5.20 11.64 -9.76
C ASP A 253 5.13 10.22 -9.17
N SER A 254 5.24 10.09 -7.85
CA SER A 254 4.99 8.84 -7.12
C SER A 254 3.51 8.56 -6.86
N LEU A 255 2.60 9.48 -7.20
CA LEU A 255 1.15 9.27 -7.13
C LEU A 255 0.62 8.82 -8.50
N TYR A 256 -0.04 7.67 -8.53
CA TYR A 256 -0.62 7.10 -9.75
C TYR A 256 -1.85 6.26 -9.46
N GLY A 257 -2.59 5.90 -10.50
CA GLY A 257 -3.83 5.13 -10.39
C GLY A 257 -4.85 5.80 -9.47
N SER A 258 -5.35 5.04 -8.49
CA SER A 258 -6.36 5.52 -7.55
C SER A 258 -5.81 6.56 -6.56
N LEU A 259 -4.51 6.58 -6.22
CA LEU A 259 -3.96 7.65 -5.37
C LEU A 259 -4.00 8.99 -6.10
N LEU A 260 -3.49 9.03 -7.33
CA LEU A 260 -3.52 10.24 -8.15
C LEU A 260 -4.97 10.70 -8.36
N THR A 261 -5.86 9.77 -8.67
CA THR A 261 -7.29 10.05 -8.81
C THR A 261 -7.88 10.63 -7.51
N ALA A 262 -7.52 10.07 -6.36
CA ALA A 262 -7.99 10.52 -5.05
C ALA A 262 -7.50 11.94 -4.75
N VAL A 263 -6.19 12.20 -4.84
CA VAL A 263 -5.65 13.55 -4.57
C VAL A 263 -6.22 14.59 -5.53
N GLN A 264 -6.37 14.26 -6.82
CA GLN A 264 -6.98 15.15 -7.81
C GLN A 264 -8.47 15.38 -7.54
N THR A 265 -9.19 14.37 -7.06
CA THR A 265 -10.61 14.50 -6.66
C THR A 265 -10.75 15.42 -5.46
N LEU A 266 -9.79 15.40 -4.54
CA LEU A 266 -9.71 16.36 -3.43
C LEU A 266 -9.26 17.76 -3.89
N GLY A 267 -8.95 17.95 -5.17
CA GLY A 267 -8.58 19.25 -5.75
C GLY A 267 -7.09 19.55 -5.75
N TRP A 268 -6.24 18.60 -5.34
CA TRP A 268 -4.79 18.76 -5.44
C TRP A 268 -4.32 18.67 -6.91
N ASP A 269 -3.30 19.46 -7.23
CA ASP A 269 -2.51 19.38 -8.44
C ASP A 269 -1.01 19.28 -8.09
N GLU A 270 -0.15 19.10 -9.09
CA GLU A 270 1.29 18.94 -8.87
C GLU A 270 1.91 20.14 -8.15
N ASP A 271 1.49 21.36 -8.52
CA ASP A 271 2.00 22.61 -7.97
C ASP A 271 1.62 22.74 -6.49
N SER A 272 0.34 22.57 -6.16
CA SER A 272 -0.16 22.64 -4.79
C SER A 272 0.41 21.52 -3.91
N TRP A 273 0.48 20.29 -4.41
CA TRP A 273 1.05 19.15 -3.68
C TRP A 273 2.53 19.32 -3.35
N THR A 274 3.31 19.79 -4.32
CA THR A 274 4.76 19.94 -4.17
C THR A 274 5.12 21.14 -3.31
N SER A 275 4.49 22.29 -3.57
CA SER A 275 4.80 23.53 -2.86
C SER A 275 4.12 23.65 -1.51
N ARG A 276 3.05 22.87 -1.27
CA ARG A 276 2.11 23.05 -0.16
C ARG A 276 1.57 24.50 -0.08
N THR A 277 1.45 25.15 -1.23
CA THR A 277 0.82 26.47 -1.40
C THR A 277 -0.48 26.31 -2.19
N ASN A 278 -1.45 27.20 -1.99
CA ASN A 278 -2.78 27.12 -2.62
C ASN A 278 -3.47 25.77 -2.33
N LEU A 279 -3.62 25.44 -1.05
CA LEU A 279 -4.31 24.23 -0.60
C LEU A 279 -5.72 24.17 -1.21
N PRO A 280 -6.20 22.98 -1.62
CA PRO A 280 -7.55 22.86 -2.14
C PRO A 280 -8.60 23.11 -1.04
N ASP A 281 -9.81 23.51 -1.45
CA ASP A 281 -10.91 23.83 -0.53
C ASP A 281 -11.30 22.64 0.37
N SER A 282 -11.06 21.41 -0.08
CA SER A 282 -11.31 20.19 0.67
C SER A 282 -10.56 20.18 2.01
N GLU A 283 -9.31 20.67 2.07
CA GLU A 283 -8.50 20.75 3.30
C GLU A 283 -9.11 21.66 4.38
N ALA A 284 -10.00 22.57 4.00
CA ALA A 284 -10.73 23.45 4.92
C ALA A 284 -12.16 22.97 5.22
N THR A 285 -12.56 21.83 4.66
CA THR A 285 -13.94 21.32 4.70
C THR A 285 -14.03 20.16 5.69
N TYR A 286 -14.96 20.24 6.65
CA TYR A 286 -15.21 19.13 7.58
C TYR A 286 -15.71 17.91 6.83
N TRP A 287 -15.44 16.72 7.35
CA TRP A 287 -15.81 15.43 6.73
C TRP A 287 -17.28 15.38 6.33
N ASN A 288 -18.18 15.86 7.20
CA ASN A 288 -19.62 15.84 6.93
C ASN A 288 -20.04 16.73 5.76
N ASP A 289 -19.24 17.73 5.44
CA ASP A 289 -19.48 18.70 4.37
C ASP A 289 -18.79 18.32 3.05
N LEU A 290 -17.89 17.34 3.07
CA LEU A 290 -17.31 16.75 1.86
C LEU A 290 -18.39 16.11 0.99
N SER A 291 -18.23 16.26 -0.33
CA SER A 291 -19.03 15.53 -1.31
C SER A 291 -18.81 14.02 -1.21
N PRO A 292 -19.74 13.19 -1.71
CA PRO A 292 -19.54 11.73 -1.73
C PRO A 292 -18.26 11.28 -2.42
N GLN A 293 -17.84 11.96 -3.49
CA GLN A 293 -16.60 11.68 -4.21
C GLN A 293 -15.38 12.06 -3.39
N GLU A 294 -15.39 13.21 -2.71
CA GLU A 294 -14.29 13.62 -1.82
C GLU A 294 -14.15 12.68 -0.62
N LYS A 295 -15.25 12.22 0.00
CA LYS A 295 -15.19 11.20 1.06
C LYS A 295 -14.59 9.89 0.56
N ALA A 296 -14.97 9.45 -0.63
CA ALA A 296 -14.39 8.25 -1.26
C ALA A 296 -12.90 8.43 -1.56
N ALA A 297 -12.49 9.61 -2.02
CA ALA A 297 -11.09 9.95 -2.27
C ALA A 297 -10.28 10.02 -0.96
N ALA A 298 -10.76 10.72 0.07
CA ALA A 298 -10.15 10.76 1.39
C ALA A 298 -10.01 9.36 1.99
N THR A 299 -11.04 8.53 1.86
CA THR A 299 -11.02 7.11 2.29
C THR A 299 -9.98 6.29 1.52
N ALA A 300 -9.78 6.56 0.22
CA ALA A 300 -8.72 5.90 -0.57
C ALA A 300 -7.30 6.25 -0.08
N LEU A 301 -7.15 7.39 0.58
CA LEU A 301 -5.94 7.83 1.29
C LEU A 301 -5.95 7.43 2.77
N CYS A 302 -6.86 6.53 3.17
CA CYS A 302 -7.09 6.06 4.54
C CYS A 302 -7.50 7.11 5.58
N TYR A 303 -8.03 8.26 5.14
CA TYR A 303 -8.73 9.14 6.06
C TYR A 303 -10.11 8.58 6.43
N PHE A 304 -10.50 8.82 7.68
CA PHE A 304 -11.87 8.69 8.18
C PHE A 304 -12.26 9.98 8.86
N LYS A 305 -13.55 10.13 9.21
CA LYS A 305 -14.10 11.36 9.78
C LYS A 305 -13.22 11.96 10.88
N GLU A 306 -12.82 11.15 11.86
CA GLU A 306 -12.05 11.62 13.00
C GLU A 306 -10.61 12.00 12.64
N SER A 307 -9.92 11.23 11.78
CA SER A 307 -8.57 11.63 11.34
C SER A 307 -8.58 12.84 10.40
N TRP A 308 -9.62 12.96 9.56
CA TRP A 308 -9.82 14.09 8.66
C TRP A 308 -10.14 15.38 9.40
N ASP A 309 -11.06 15.34 10.37
CA ASP A 309 -11.46 16.52 11.13
C ASP A 309 -10.41 16.93 12.17
N GLY A 310 -9.34 16.14 12.35
CA GLY A 310 -8.32 16.35 13.38
C GLY A 310 -8.84 16.15 14.80
N ASP A 311 -9.80 15.24 14.98
CA ASP A 311 -10.34 14.89 16.29
C ASP A 311 -9.23 14.26 17.16
N ASP A 312 -9.19 14.62 18.45
CA ASP A 312 -8.21 14.06 19.38
C ASP A 312 -8.41 12.54 19.53
N LEU A 313 -7.31 11.78 19.53
CA LEU A 313 -7.36 10.31 19.59
C LEU A 313 -8.17 9.77 20.79
N THR A 314 -8.11 10.46 21.93
CA THR A 314 -8.83 10.07 23.15
C THR A 314 -10.34 10.25 23.02
N SER A 315 -10.80 11.11 22.11
CA SER A 315 -12.22 11.44 21.95
C SER A 315 -13.02 10.32 21.25
N PHE A 316 -12.38 9.58 20.34
CA PHE A 316 -13.02 8.52 19.57
C PHE A 316 -12.60 7.11 19.98
N TYR A 317 -11.93 6.95 21.13
CA TYR A 317 -11.79 5.66 21.79
C TYR A 317 -12.97 5.38 22.74
N ASP A 318 -13.48 4.14 22.74
CA ASP A 318 -14.44 3.67 23.74
C ASP A 318 -13.69 2.94 24.86
N TYR A 319 -13.38 3.66 25.94
CA TYR A 319 -12.71 3.12 27.13
C TYR A 319 -13.48 2.01 27.83
N SER A 320 -14.81 1.97 27.69
CA SER A 320 -15.64 0.95 28.31
C SER A 320 -15.57 -0.37 27.56
N ALA A 321 -15.57 -0.29 26.22
CA ALA A 321 -15.46 -1.44 25.33
C ALA A 321 -14.02 -1.81 24.96
N LYS A 322 -13.04 -0.95 25.30
CA LYS A 322 -11.62 -1.05 24.96
C LYS A 322 -11.37 -1.21 23.45
N GLN A 323 -12.07 -0.40 22.65
CA GLN A 323 -11.98 -0.43 21.20
C GLN A 323 -12.05 0.99 20.65
N THR A 324 -11.43 1.22 19.49
CA THR A 324 -11.61 2.49 18.78
C THR A 324 -12.96 2.52 18.09
N LYS A 325 -13.64 3.68 18.14
CA LYS A 325 -14.91 3.91 17.43
C LYS A 325 -14.67 4.15 15.93
N ALA A 326 -13.42 4.39 15.56
CA ALA A 326 -13.01 4.62 14.18
C ALA A 326 -12.95 3.36 13.32
N ILE A 327 -12.98 2.14 13.90
CA ILE A 327 -12.95 0.91 13.08
C ILE A 327 -14.19 0.90 12.21
N PRO A 328 -14.06 1.08 10.88
CA PRO A 328 -15.22 1.02 10.03
C PRO A 328 -15.62 -0.44 9.87
N GLY A 329 -16.93 -0.70 9.84
CA GLY A 329 -17.42 -1.99 9.40
C GLY A 329 -17.04 -2.27 7.94
N ASN A 330 -17.24 -3.51 7.51
CA ASN A 330 -17.02 -3.94 6.11
C ASN A 330 -18.02 -3.35 5.10
N THR A 331 -18.94 -2.48 5.55
CA THR A 331 -19.97 -1.90 4.70
C THR A 331 -19.58 -0.49 4.34
N VAL A 332 -19.40 -0.25 3.04
CA VAL A 332 -19.20 1.08 2.47
C VAL A 332 -20.35 2.00 2.89
N PRO A 333 -20.07 3.16 3.53
CA PRO A 333 -21.06 4.17 3.82
C PRO A 333 -21.78 4.64 2.55
N SER A 334 -23.12 4.76 2.62
CA SER A 334 -23.94 5.11 1.46
C SER A 334 -23.74 6.54 0.95
N ASP A 335 -23.05 7.38 1.72
CA ASP A 335 -22.70 8.76 1.39
C ASP A 335 -21.29 8.87 0.76
N MET A 336 -20.67 7.76 0.37
CA MET A 336 -19.43 7.71 -0.41
C MET A 336 -19.70 7.25 -1.85
N ASP A 337 -19.04 7.88 -2.82
CA ASP A 337 -19.14 7.53 -4.24
C ASP A 337 -17.78 7.07 -4.81
N PHE A 338 -17.57 5.75 -4.80
CA PHE A 338 -16.37 5.12 -5.34
C PHE A 338 -16.36 4.98 -6.88
N THR A 339 -17.38 5.46 -7.59
CA THR A 339 -17.41 5.38 -9.06
C THR A 339 -16.30 6.21 -9.73
N ILE A 340 -15.70 7.14 -9.00
CA ILE A 340 -14.51 7.90 -9.42
C ILE A 340 -13.32 7.00 -9.76
N PHE A 341 -13.27 5.78 -9.24
CA PHE A 341 -12.22 4.79 -9.53
C PHE A 341 -12.57 3.83 -10.69
N GLY A 342 -13.51 4.21 -11.56
CA GLY A 342 -13.84 3.44 -12.76
C GLY A 342 -14.71 2.22 -12.54
N GLY A 343 -15.38 2.12 -11.38
CA GLY A 343 -16.33 1.04 -11.06
C GLY A 343 -15.67 -0.30 -10.69
N GLU A 344 -14.34 -0.35 -10.66
CA GLU A 344 -13.63 -1.36 -9.89
C GLU A 344 -13.90 -1.06 -8.41
N GLY A 345 -14.27 -2.09 -7.63
CA GLY A 345 -14.70 -1.92 -6.22
C GLY A 345 -13.64 -1.23 -5.35
N SER A 346 -13.98 -1.01 -4.07
CA SER A 346 -13.23 -0.19 -3.09
C SER A 346 -11.75 0.05 -3.42
N PRO A 347 -11.29 1.33 -3.38
CA PRO A 347 -9.90 1.67 -3.60
C PRO A 347 -9.05 0.77 -2.72
N GLY A 348 -8.02 0.14 -3.30
CA GLY A 348 -7.19 -0.86 -2.63
C GLY A 348 -7.17 -2.25 -3.25
N SER A 349 -8.28 -2.69 -3.84
CA SER A 349 -8.37 -4.05 -4.40
C SER A 349 -7.41 -4.32 -5.58
N ASN A 350 -6.87 -3.26 -6.18
CA ASN A 350 -5.84 -3.29 -7.23
C ASN A 350 -4.63 -2.39 -6.91
N TRP A 351 -4.42 -2.05 -5.63
CA TRP A 351 -3.43 -1.07 -5.20
C TRP A 351 -2.22 -1.77 -4.59
N VAL A 352 -1.03 -1.48 -5.13
CA VAL A 352 0.31 -1.54 -4.50
C VAL A 352 1.28 -0.65 -5.27
N PRO A 353 1.92 0.33 -4.63
CA PRO A 353 2.97 1.06 -5.28
C PRO A 353 4.07 0.12 -5.81
N GLY A 354 4.26 0.09 -7.13
CA GLY A 354 5.54 -0.23 -7.74
C GLY A 354 6.67 0.56 -7.07
N GLN A 355 7.88 0.02 -7.08
CA GLN A 355 8.98 0.51 -6.26
C GLN A 355 9.10 2.03 -6.40
N ILE A 356 8.80 2.72 -5.30
CA ILE A 356 8.83 4.17 -5.27
C ILE A 356 10.30 4.56 -5.38
N SER A 357 10.70 5.03 -6.56
CA SER A 357 12.08 5.44 -6.80
C SER A 357 12.43 6.76 -6.11
N GLN A 358 11.41 7.54 -5.67
CA GLN A 358 11.59 8.84 -5.04
C GLN A 358 10.55 9.06 -3.92
N THR A 359 11.04 9.36 -2.73
CA THR A 359 10.27 9.68 -1.52
C THR A 359 10.90 10.89 -0.83
N LYS A 360 10.11 11.83 -0.29
CA LYS A 360 10.66 12.98 0.44
C LYS A 360 11.21 12.49 1.78
N SER A 361 12.52 12.54 1.98
CA SER A 361 13.11 12.29 3.31
C SER A 361 13.17 13.59 4.09
N VAL A 362 12.64 13.61 5.31
CA VAL A 362 12.85 14.73 6.23
C VAL A 362 14.14 14.46 7.02
N GLU A 363 15.28 14.96 6.53
CA GLU A 363 16.52 14.91 7.32
C GLU A 363 16.41 15.80 8.55
N THR A 364 16.68 15.25 9.74
CA THR A 364 16.57 15.94 11.04
C THR A 364 17.64 17.03 11.28
N SER A 365 18.28 17.57 10.24
CA SER A 365 19.32 18.59 10.35
C SER A 365 18.73 19.98 10.64
N SER A 366 18.40 20.24 11.92
CA SER A 366 18.13 21.58 12.47
C SER A 366 17.14 22.42 11.66
N SER A 367 16.09 21.82 11.11
CA SER A 367 15.01 22.59 10.53
C SER A 367 14.37 23.45 11.64
N PRO A 368 14.01 24.72 11.35
CA PRO A 368 13.13 25.46 12.22
C PRO A 368 11.90 24.58 12.44
N LYS A 369 11.28 24.64 13.63
CA LYS A 369 9.92 24.15 13.81
C LYS A 369 9.09 24.80 12.70
N VAL A 370 8.94 24.12 11.56
CA VAL A 370 7.80 24.27 10.71
C VAL A 370 6.73 23.72 11.61
N THR A 371 6.12 24.61 12.38
CA THR A 371 4.78 24.38 12.88
C THR A 371 4.00 24.06 11.62
N SER A 372 3.89 22.77 11.34
CA SER A 372 2.88 22.25 10.45
C SER A 372 1.59 22.82 11.00
N THR A 373 1.09 23.88 10.35
CA THR A 373 -0.28 24.33 10.51
C THR A 373 -1.26 23.31 9.93
N SER A 374 -0.81 22.10 9.59
CA SER A 374 -1.65 20.90 9.42
C SER A 374 -2.05 20.26 10.76
N ALA A 375 -1.53 20.73 11.91
CA ALA A 375 -2.34 20.72 13.11
C ALA A 375 -3.41 21.79 12.91
N PHE A 376 -4.64 21.37 12.56
CA PHE A 376 -5.82 22.24 12.41
C PHE A 376 -5.77 23.40 13.40
N GLY A 377 -5.38 24.56 12.89
CA GLY A 377 -5.49 25.81 13.62
C GLY A 377 -6.97 26.08 13.81
N PHE A 378 -7.50 25.76 14.99
CA PHE A 378 -8.78 26.29 15.47
C PHE A 378 -8.79 27.79 15.20
N ALA A 379 -9.51 28.21 14.16
CA ALA A 379 -9.96 29.58 14.02
C ALA A 379 -11.01 29.81 15.11
N LEU A 380 -10.53 30.11 16.33
CA LEU A 380 -11.33 30.66 17.41
C LEU A 380 -11.84 32.02 16.95
N ALA A 381 -13.00 32.00 16.28
CA ALA A 381 -13.81 33.19 16.05
C ALA A 381 -14.38 33.65 17.41
N ILE A 382 -13.57 34.37 18.19
CA ILE A 382 -14.05 35.13 19.34
C ILE A 382 -14.88 36.29 18.79
N GLY A 383 -16.18 36.05 18.67
CA GLY A 383 -17.18 37.08 18.45
C GLY A 383 -17.24 38.00 19.67
N ALA A 384 -16.70 39.21 19.53
CA ALA A 384 -16.91 40.28 20.49
C ALA A 384 -18.36 40.78 20.38
N PHE A 385 -19.22 40.32 21.28
CA PHE A 385 -20.38 41.07 21.73
C PHE A 385 -20.14 41.49 23.16
N LEU A 386 -20.12 42.80 23.42
CA LEU A 386 -20.92 43.41 24.49
C LEU A 386 -21.02 44.93 24.29
N PHE A 387 -22.25 45.39 24.52
CA PHE A 387 -22.79 46.73 24.34
C PHE A 387 -22.45 47.70 25.49
N VAL A 388 -22.57 48.99 25.14
CA VAL A 388 -22.66 50.23 25.96
C VAL A 388 -21.39 50.75 26.60
#